data_AF-A0A5B0NIV0-F1
#
_entry.id   AF-A0A5B0NIV0-F1
#
_cell.length_a   1.000
_cell.length_b   1.000
_cell.length_c   1.000
_cell.angle_alpha   90.00
_cell.angle_beta   90.00
_cell.angle_gamma   90.00
#
_symmetry.space_group_name_H-M   'P 1'
#
loop_
_entity.id
_entity.type
_entity.pdbx_description
1 polymer ?
#
loop_
_entity_poly.entity_id
_entity_poly.type
_entity_poly.pdbx_seq_one_letter_code
_entity_poly.pdbx_strand_id
1 'polypeptide(L)'
;MSTTVQPSAKRWMGPLRYSSKKHRITALDMRSSHHNEVGKTRSVKRLLDRGLHVEKLLVESMNKLTEIREKHNFTIEYLTEQWLRQRQCQLEAMETESEREMIKLVGDLTNKNQEEQERLELLPNTVTSLEEQIEILVDELGSEAFRNLPGASDAQSKALIRLKISKSKLYEAKVGVCEVQRRWDQRGSGTRMQARFKKLMSSKMKHLKSKWTSYNQKALNYNENHSTNISVATPVF
;
A
#
# COMPACT_ATOMS: atom_id res chain seq x y z
N MET A 1 36.95 -32.75 54.82
CA MET A 1 35.95 -31.75 54.38
C MET A 1 36.68 -30.71 53.56
N SER A 2 36.66 -30.83 52.23
CA SER A 2 37.36 -29.92 51.33
C SER A 2 36.33 -29.02 50.67
N THR A 3 36.29 -27.76 51.08
CA THR A 3 35.38 -26.75 50.53
C THR A 3 35.97 -26.21 49.23
N THR A 4 35.45 -26.69 48.10
CA THR A 4 35.85 -26.23 46.76
C THR A 4 35.26 -24.84 46.51
N VAL A 5 36.07 -23.79 46.63
CA VAL A 5 35.70 -22.42 46.23
C VAL A 5 35.64 -22.35 44.70
N GLN A 6 34.46 -22.17 44.13
CA GLN A 6 34.31 -21.97 42.69
C GLN A 6 34.91 -20.61 42.26
N PRO A 7 35.72 -20.56 41.20
CA PRO A 7 36.31 -19.31 40.72
C PRO A 7 35.24 -18.42 40.08
N SER A 8 35.16 -17.16 40.53
CA SER A 8 34.26 -16.16 39.96
C SER A 8 34.59 -15.94 38.47
N ALA A 9 33.61 -16.15 37.60
CA ALA A 9 33.75 -15.93 36.16
C ALA A 9 34.26 -14.50 35.86
N LYS A 10 35.45 -14.38 35.25
CA LYS A 10 35.96 -13.11 34.71
C LYS A 10 35.01 -12.64 33.61
N ARG A 11 34.12 -11.71 33.95
CA ARG A 11 33.20 -11.08 32.99
C ARG A 11 34.00 -10.13 32.11
N TRP A 12 34.27 -10.55 30.87
CA TRP A 12 34.88 -9.68 29.87
C TRP A 12 34.04 -8.41 29.71
N MET A 13 34.69 -7.27 29.85
CA MET A 13 34.07 -5.95 29.88
C MET A 13 33.56 -5.62 28.48
N GLY A 14 32.27 -5.28 28.37
CA GLY A 14 31.65 -4.99 27.08
C GLY A 14 32.26 -3.77 26.38
N PRO A 15 32.31 -3.74 25.03
CA PRO A 15 32.97 -2.68 24.24
C PRO A 15 32.49 -1.25 24.52
N LEU A 16 31.31 -1.09 25.12
CA LEU A 16 30.68 0.20 25.36
C LEU A 16 30.83 0.71 26.79
N ARG A 17 31.56 0.01 27.66
CA ARG A 17 31.58 0.33 29.09
C ARG A 17 32.17 1.71 29.43
N TYR A 18 33.17 2.16 28.66
CA TYR A 18 33.76 3.49 28.79
C TYR A 18 33.18 4.51 27.78
N SER A 19 32.22 4.07 26.97
CA SER A 19 31.57 4.91 25.97
C SER A 19 30.33 5.54 26.59
N SER A 20 30.43 6.81 26.99
CA SER A 20 29.28 7.60 27.40
C SER A 20 28.32 7.80 26.22
N LYS A 21 27.07 8.18 26.51
CA LYS A 21 26.11 8.57 25.45
C LYS A 21 26.69 9.67 24.54
N LYS A 22 27.44 10.61 25.13
CA LYS A 22 28.12 11.70 24.40
C LYS A 22 29.18 11.15 23.44
N HIS A 23 30.05 10.24 23.90
CA HIS A 23 31.05 9.59 23.05
C HIS A 23 30.41 8.89 21.83
N ARG A 24 29.28 8.20 22.03
CA ARG A 24 28.57 7.51 20.94
C ARG A 24 27.98 8.47 19.91
N ILE A 25 27.39 9.58 20.37
CA ILE A 25 26.79 10.59 19.49
C ILE A 25 27.89 11.30 18.69
N THR A 26 28.97 11.74 19.34
CA THR A 26 30.09 12.38 18.66
C THR A 26 30.75 11.46 17.63
N ALA A 27 30.89 10.16 17.93
CA ALA A 27 31.41 9.20 16.96
C ALA A 27 30.47 9.00 15.76
N LEU A 28 29.14 9.07 15.96
CA LEU A 28 28.18 9.04 14.84
C LEU A 28 28.27 10.30 14.00
N ASP A 29 28.37 11.47 14.64
CA ASP A 29 28.51 12.76 13.98
C ASP A 29 29.79 12.84 13.13
N MET A 30 30.93 12.46 13.70
CA MET A 30 32.21 12.39 12.98
C MET A 30 32.15 11.43 11.78
N ARG A 31 31.51 10.26 11.93
CA ARG A 31 31.32 9.31 10.82
C ARG A 31 30.41 9.89 9.73
N SER A 32 29.33 10.54 10.12
CA SER A 32 28.39 11.16 9.17
C SER A 32 29.06 12.30 8.41
N SER A 33 29.77 13.19 9.12
CA SER A 33 30.53 14.28 8.54
C SER A 33 31.58 13.77 7.54
N HIS A 34 32.39 12.78 7.95
CA HIS A 34 33.38 12.17 7.06
C HIS A 34 32.76 11.52 5.82
N HIS A 35 31.68 10.75 5.98
CA HIS A 35 30.98 10.13 4.86
C HIS A 35 30.44 11.17 3.88
N ASN A 36 29.89 12.27 4.39
CA ASN A 36 29.37 13.36 3.57
C ASN A 36 30.47 14.08 2.80
N GLU A 37 31.60 14.41 3.46
CA GLU A 37 32.74 15.03 2.79
C GLU A 37 33.34 14.14 1.70
N VAL A 38 33.55 12.85 2.00
CA VAL A 38 34.01 11.87 1.00
C VAL A 38 33.01 11.75 -0.15
N GLY A 39 31.70 11.78 0.14
CA GLY A 39 30.63 11.79 -0.84
C GLY A 39 30.71 12.99 -1.78
N LYS A 40 30.91 14.20 -1.24
CA LYS A 40 31.09 15.44 -2.01
C LYS A 40 32.32 15.35 -2.90
N THR A 41 33.48 14.98 -2.36
CA THR A 41 34.73 14.86 -3.13
C THR A 41 34.59 13.86 -4.28
N ARG A 42 33.98 12.69 -4.02
CA ARG A 42 33.73 11.67 -5.05
C ARG A 42 32.73 12.14 -6.11
N SER A 43 31.73 12.94 -5.72
CA SER A 43 30.78 13.53 -6.67
C SER A 43 31.49 14.50 -7.60
N VAL A 44 32.25 15.45 -7.04
CA VAL A 44 33.02 16.44 -7.82
C VAL A 44 34.01 15.75 -8.74
N LYS A 45 34.77 14.77 -8.25
CA LYS A 45 35.71 14.01 -9.08
C LYS A 45 35.00 13.32 -10.26
N ARG A 46 33.87 12.65 -10.02
CA ARG A 46 33.11 11.99 -11.09
C ARG A 46 32.59 12.97 -12.13
N LEU A 47 32.13 14.14 -11.71
CA LEU A 47 31.67 15.19 -12.63
C LEU A 47 32.83 15.75 -13.46
N LEU A 48 33.99 15.97 -12.83
CA LEU A 48 35.19 16.42 -13.52
C LEU A 48 35.68 15.39 -14.54
N ASP A 49 35.84 14.13 -14.13
CA ASP A 49 36.27 13.04 -15.01
C ASP A 49 35.31 12.89 -16.21
N ARG A 50 34.00 13.02 -15.98
CA ARG A 50 32.99 13.00 -17.03
C ARG A 50 33.09 14.22 -17.95
N GLY A 51 33.33 15.41 -17.41
CA GLY A 51 33.53 16.63 -18.19
C GLY A 51 34.72 16.52 -19.12
N LEU A 52 35.88 16.09 -18.59
CA LEU A 52 37.09 15.84 -19.38
C LEU A 52 36.88 14.81 -20.48
N HIS A 53 36.13 13.74 -20.20
CA HIS A 53 35.79 12.73 -21.19
C HIS A 53 34.91 13.30 -22.32
N VAL A 54 33.89 14.09 -21.98
CA VAL A 54 33.01 14.74 -22.96
C VAL A 54 33.79 15.73 -23.82
N GLU A 55 34.70 16.51 -23.23
CA GLU A 55 35.57 17.44 -23.96
C GLU A 55 36.46 16.71 -24.95
N LYS A 56 37.10 15.61 -24.53
CA LYS A 56 37.91 14.77 -25.43
C LYS A 56 37.08 14.22 -26.59
N LEU A 57 35.88 13.71 -26.31
CA LEU A 57 34.97 13.21 -27.34
C LEU A 57 34.54 14.30 -28.32
N LEU A 58 34.33 15.52 -27.84
CA LEU A 58 33.97 16.67 -28.69
C LEU A 58 35.10 16.98 -29.67
N VAL A 59 36.34 17.08 -29.18
CA VAL A 59 37.52 17.32 -30.01
C VAL A 59 37.70 16.21 -31.05
N GLU A 60 37.63 14.95 -30.63
CA GLU A 60 37.70 13.81 -31.56
C GLU A 60 36.60 13.83 -32.62
N SER A 61 35.38 14.21 -32.24
CA SER A 61 34.24 14.30 -33.17
C SER A 61 34.38 15.47 -34.15
N MET A 62 34.85 16.62 -33.68
CA MET A 62 35.12 17.78 -34.55
C MET A 62 36.19 17.45 -35.58
N ASN A 63 37.28 16.79 -35.19
CA ASN A 63 38.32 16.35 -36.11
C ASN A 63 37.77 15.40 -37.19
N LYS A 64 36.90 14.46 -36.82
CA LYS A 64 36.23 13.55 -37.77
C LYS A 64 35.31 14.31 -38.73
N LEU A 65 34.54 15.28 -38.24
CA LEU A 65 33.67 16.09 -39.10
C LEU A 65 34.48 16.93 -40.09
N THR A 66 35.61 17.49 -39.66
CA THR A 66 36.54 18.20 -40.56
C THR A 66 37.09 17.26 -41.63
N GLU A 67 37.54 16.06 -41.24
CA GLU A 67 38.04 15.05 -42.19
C GLU A 67 36.97 14.64 -43.22
N ILE A 68 35.73 14.41 -42.79
CA ILE A 68 34.61 14.07 -43.68
C ILE A 68 34.33 15.22 -44.65
N ARG A 69 34.35 16.46 -44.15
CA ARG A 69 34.16 17.65 -44.99
C ARG A 69 35.26 17.76 -46.03
N GLU A 70 36.52 17.56 -45.66
CA GLU A 70 37.66 17.67 -46.56
C GLU A 70 37.69 16.55 -47.61
N LYS A 71 37.39 15.31 -47.22
CA LYS A 71 37.45 14.15 -48.12
C LYS A 71 36.24 13.99 -49.03
N HIS A 72 35.06 14.33 -48.54
CA HIS A 72 33.79 14.01 -49.20
C HIS A 72 32.92 15.23 -49.51
N ASN A 73 33.33 16.42 -49.07
CA ASN A 73 32.58 17.66 -49.21
C ASN A 73 31.16 17.61 -48.62
N PHE A 74 30.93 16.70 -47.65
CA PHE A 74 29.67 16.63 -46.93
C PHE A 74 29.63 17.69 -45.85
N THR A 75 28.56 18.49 -45.84
CA THR A 75 28.34 19.52 -44.83
C THR A 75 27.65 18.94 -43.60
N ILE A 76 27.70 19.66 -42.48
CA ILE A 76 27.02 19.27 -41.25
C ILE A 76 25.51 19.19 -41.50
N GLU A 77 24.94 20.12 -42.27
CA GLU A 77 23.52 20.11 -42.63
C GLU A 77 23.16 18.80 -43.35
N TYR A 78 23.95 18.40 -44.35
CA TYR A 78 23.72 17.15 -45.07
C TYR A 78 23.72 15.93 -44.13
N LEU A 79 24.71 15.83 -43.24
CA LEU A 79 24.81 14.71 -42.29
C LEU A 79 23.63 14.71 -41.30
N THR A 80 23.20 15.88 -40.83
CA THR A 80 22.03 15.98 -39.95
C THR A 80 20.74 15.54 -40.64
N GLU A 81 20.55 15.92 -41.91
CA GLU A 81 19.39 15.48 -42.68
C GLU A 81 19.42 13.98 -42.96
N GLN A 82 20.59 13.40 -43.27
CA GLN A 82 20.71 11.95 -43.46
C GLN A 82 20.39 11.19 -42.16
N TRP A 83 20.89 11.68 -41.03
CA TRP A 83 20.60 11.08 -39.72
C TRP A 83 19.10 11.15 -39.39
N LEU A 84 18.46 12.30 -39.63
CA LEU A 84 17.02 12.46 -39.42
C LEU A 84 16.21 11.53 -40.31
N ARG A 85 16.58 11.40 -41.59
CA ARG A 85 15.95 10.45 -42.52
C ARG A 85 16.10 9.01 -42.05
N GLN A 86 17.31 8.60 -41.68
CA GLN A 86 17.57 7.24 -41.18
C GLN A 86 16.76 6.94 -39.91
N ARG A 87 16.73 7.89 -38.97
CA ARG A 87 15.95 7.77 -37.73
C ARG A 87 14.46 7.67 -38.02
N GLN A 88 13.94 8.45 -38.97
CA GLN A 88 12.54 8.40 -39.38
C GLN A 88 12.20 7.03 -39.98
N CYS A 89 13.02 6.50 -40.89
CA CYS A 89 12.80 5.16 -41.45
C CYS A 89 12.88 4.06 -40.38
N GLN A 90 13.75 4.20 -39.37
CA GLN A 90 13.81 3.27 -38.25
C GLN A 90 12.55 3.34 -37.38
N LEU A 91 12.05 4.54 -37.10
CA LEU A 91 10.79 4.71 -36.36
C LEU A 91 9.62 4.13 -37.13
N GLU A 92 9.53 4.38 -38.44
CA GLU A 92 8.50 3.80 -39.31
C GLU A 92 8.57 2.28 -39.40
N ALA A 93 9.79 1.70 -39.40
CA ALA A 93 9.98 0.25 -39.38
C ALA A 93 9.70 -0.37 -38.00
N MET A 94 9.87 0.39 -36.92
CA MET A 94 9.59 -0.05 -35.55
C MET A 94 8.11 0.13 -35.16
N GLU A 95 7.42 1.11 -35.76
CA GLU A 95 5.99 1.34 -35.61
C GLU A 95 5.22 0.23 -36.32
N THR A 96 5.30 -0.98 -35.77
CA THR A 96 4.58 -2.15 -36.24
C THR A 96 3.11 -2.02 -35.84
N GLU A 97 2.21 -2.71 -36.56
CA GLU A 97 0.76 -2.79 -36.29
C GLU A 97 0.43 -2.95 -34.78
N SER A 98 1.29 -3.66 -34.03
CA SER A 98 1.15 -3.91 -32.59
C SER A 98 1.30 -2.66 -31.71
N GLU A 99 2.10 -1.66 -32.11
CA GLU A 99 2.22 -0.40 -31.37
C GLU A 99 0.96 0.46 -31.55
N ARG A 100 0.36 0.46 -32.75
CA ARG A 100 -0.91 1.13 -33.01
C ARG A 100 -2.06 0.49 -32.23
N GLU A 101 -2.11 -0.84 -32.20
CA GLU A 101 -3.08 -1.58 -31.39
C GLU A 101 -2.87 -1.36 -29.89
N MET A 102 -1.63 -1.28 -29.42
CA MET A 102 -1.30 -1.02 -28.02
C MET A 102 -1.62 0.41 -27.60
N ILE A 103 -1.36 1.41 -28.46
CA ILE A 103 -1.76 2.81 -28.22
C ILE A 103 -3.29 2.92 -28.13
N LYS A 104 -4.01 2.24 -29.03
CA LYS A 104 -5.47 2.17 -28.98
C LYS A 104 -5.97 1.51 -27.70
N LEU A 105 -5.39 0.37 -27.32
CA LEU A 105 -5.73 -0.34 -26.09
C LEU A 105 -5.46 0.50 -24.84
N VAL A 106 -4.33 1.22 -24.81
CA VAL A 106 -3.98 2.14 -23.72
C VAL A 106 -4.99 3.29 -23.66
N GLY A 107 -5.38 3.87 -24.81
CA GLY A 107 -6.43 4.88 -24.90
C GLY A 107 -7.77 4.39 -24.34
N ASP A 108 -8.21 3.20 -24.74
CA ASP A 108 -9.45 2.58 -24.26
C ASP A 108 -9.41 2.30 -22.75
N LEU A 109 -8.25 1.88 -22.23
CA LEU A 109 -8.04 1.66 -20.79
C LEU A 109 -8.05 2.98 -20.00
N THR A 110 -7.47 4.05 -20.54
CA THR A 110 -7.49 5.37 -19.89
C THR A 110 -8.91 5.94 -19.82
N ASN A 111 -9.71 5.76 -20.88
CA ASN A 111 -11.11 6.21 -20.90
C ASN A 111 -11.96 5.44 -19.88
N LYS A 112 -11.82 4.11 -19.81
CA LYS A 112 -12.52 3.30 -18.79
C LYS A 112 -12.14 3.69 -17.37
N ASN A 113 -10.85 3.95 -17.12
CA ASN A 113 -10.40 4.41 -15.80
C ASN A 113 -10.96 5.78 -15.45
N GLN A 114 -11.10 6.68 -16.42
CA GLN A 114 -11.71 7.99 -16.23
C GLN A 114 -13.21 7.87 -15.89
N GLU A 115 -13.95 7.03 -16.62
CA GLU A 115 -15.35 6.72 -16.32
C GLU A 115 -15.54 6.07 -14.93
N GLU A 116 -14.66 5.15 -14.55
CA GLU A 116 -14.67 4.55 -13.20
C GLU A 116 -14.33 5.59 -12.13
N GLN A 117 -13.38 6.49 -12.38
CA GLN A 117 -13.01 7.55 -11.47
C GLN A 117 -14.17 8.54 -11.27
N GLU A 118 -14.86 8.94 -12.32
CA GLU A 118 -16.06 9.79 -12.25
C GLU A 118 -17.18 9.11 -11.46
N ARG A 119 -17.37 7.80 -11.63
CA ARG A 119 -18.32 7.01 -10.81
C ARG A 119 -17.91 6.95 -9.34
N LEU A 120 -16.61 6.84 -9.07
CA LEU A 120 -16.08 6.87 -7.71
C LEU A 120 -16.18 8.26 -7.06
N GLU A 121 -16.16 9.34 -7.83
CA GLU A 121 -16.36 10.71 -7.33
C GLU A 121 -17.84 11.01 -7.01
N LEU A 122 -18.78 10.34 -7.67
CA LEU A 122 -20.21 10.40 -7.36
C LEU A 122 -20.59 9.55 -6.13
N LEU A 123 -19.76 8.57 -5.77
CA LEU A 123 -20.00 7.66 -4.65
C LEU A 123 -20.01 8.36 -3.28
N PRO A 124 -19.05 9.25 -2.95
CA PRO A 124 -19.08 10.06 -1.74
C PRO A 124 -20.38 10.85 -1.58
N ASN A 125 -20.89 11.47 -2.64
CA ASN A 125 -22.10 12.28 -2.56
C ASN A 125 -23.35 11.43 -2.31
N THR A 126 -23.41 10.23 -2.89
CA THR A 126 -24.50 9.27 -2.63
C THR A 126 -24.40 8.66 -1.23
N VAL A 127 -23.19 8.41 -0.72
CA VAL A 127 -22.96 7.95 0.65
C VAL A 127 -23.32 9.04 1.67
N THR A 128 -22.88 10.29 1.48
CA THR A 128 -23.27 11.42 2.33
C THR A 128 -24.78 11.61 2.35
N SER A 129 -25.45 11.51 1.19
CA SER A 129 -26.91 11.60 1.13
C SER A 129 -27.63 10.45 1.86
N LEU A 130 -27.07 9.24 1.80
CA LEU A 130 -27.60 8.09 2.54
C LEU A 130 -27.31 8.19 4.05
N GLU A 131 -26.14 8.70 4.44
CA GLU A 131 -25.77 8.95 5.83
C GLU A 131 -26.68 10.02 6.45
N GLU A 132 -26.96 11.10 5.73
CA GLU A 132 -27.88 12.17 6.14
C GLU A 132 -29.32 11.65 6.27
N GLN A 133 -29.78 10.80 5.34
CA GLN A 133 -31.08 10.11 5.47
C GLN A 133 -31.13 9.14 6.67
N ILE A 134 -30.01 8.46 6.97
CA ILE A 134 -29.90 7.58 8.14
C ILE A 134 -29.90 8.41 9.42
N GLU A 135 -29.21 9.55 9.48
CA GLU A 135 -29.23 10.44 10.64
C GLU A 135 -30.64 11.01 10.89
N ILE A 136 -31.33 11.46 9.83
CA ILE A 136 -32.72 11.90 9.93
C ILE A 136 -33.61 10.78 10.47
N LEU A 137 -33.48 9.56 9.94
CA LEU A 137 -34.23 8.41 10.43
C LEU A 137 -33.86 8.05 11.88
N VAL A 138 -32.60 8.19 12.27
CA VAL A 138 -32.11 7.90 13.63
C VAL A 138 -32.58 8.94 14.63
N ASP A 139 -32.64 10.22 14.26
CA ASP A 139 -33.20 11.29 15.08
C ASP A 139 -34.72 11.17 15.20
N GLU A 140 -35.41 10.79 14.12
CA GLU A 140 -36.82 10.41 14.18
C GLU A 140 -37.02 9.20 15.12
N LEU A 141 -36.21 8.14 14.95
CA LEU A 141 -36.17 6.93 15.80
C LEU A 141 -35.71 7.20 17.25
N GLY A 142 -35.05 8.32 17.50
CA GLY A 142 -34.51 8.75 18.80
C GLY A 142 -35.41 9.71 19.56
N SER A 143 -36.39 10.31 18.89
CA SER A 143 -37.40 11.18 19.52
C SER A 143 -38.33 10.43 20.48
N GLU A 144 -39.04 11.15 21.35
CA GLU A 144 -39.92 10.59 22.39
C GLU A 144 -40.97 9.57 21.88
N ALA A 145 -41.21 9.55 20.56
CA ALA A 145 -42.06 8.57 19.88
C ALA A 145 -41.61 7.10 20.05
N PHE A 146 -40.33 6.85 20.34
CA PHE A 146 -39.78 5.47 20.39
C PHE A 146 -39.50 4.94 21.81
N ARG A 147 -39.71 5.75 22.86
CA ARG A 147 -39.84 5.23 24.23
C ARG A 147 -41.10 4.37 24.40
N ASN A 148 -42.10 4.57 23.54
CA ASN A 148 -43.40 3.89 23.55
C ASN A 148 -43.70 3.16 22.23
N LEU A 149 -42.70 2.49 21.63
CA LEU A 149 -42.97 1.49 20.59
C LEU A 149 -43.85 0.36 21.18
N PRO A 150 -45.08 0.13 20.69
CA PRO A 150 -45.89 -0.99 21.16
C PRO A 150 -45.17 -2.28 20.74
N GLY A 151 -44.68 -3.02 21.73
CA GLY A 151 -43.86 -4.22 21.55
C GLY A 151 -42.41 -4.11 22.06
N ALA A 152 -41.89 -2.91 22.36
CA ALA A 152 -40.54 -2.74 22.93
C ALA A 152 -40.47 -2.86 24.47
N SER A 153 -41.61 -2.97 25.16
CA SER A 153 -41.63 -3.30 26.60
C SER A 153 -41.31 -4.76 26.90
N ASP A 154 -41.48 -5.65 25.92
CA ASP A 154 -41.27 -7.08 26.10
C ASP A 154 -39.77 -7.44 26.04
N ALA A 155 -39.32 -8.25 27.01
CA ALA A 155 -37.94 -8.70 27.11
C ALA A 155 -37.50 -9.46 25.85
N GLN A 156 -38.43 -10.15 25.19
CA GLN A 156 -38.24 -10.87 23.94
C GLN A 156 -37.87 -9.94 22.78
N SER A 157 -38.62 -8.85 22.58
CA SER A 157 -38.35 -7.87 21.51
C SER A 157 -37.00 -7.19 21.69
N LYS A 158 -36.63 -6.82 22.93
CA LYS A 158 -35.30 -6.26 23.24
C LYS A 158 -34.18 -7.26 22.94
N ALA A 159 -34.39 -8.53 23.25
CA ALA A 159 -33.44 -9.59 22.93
C ALA A 159 -33.30 -9.79 21.40
N LEU A 160 -34.41 -9.76 20.66
CA LEU A 160 -34.42 -9.86 19.19
C LEU A 160 -33.70 -8.69 18.51
N ILE A 161 -33.89 -7.46 18.98
CA ILE A 161 -33.18 -6.26 18.49
C ILE A 161 -31.66 -6.42 18.73
N ARG A 162 -31.26 -6.82 19.93
CA ARG A 162 -29.84 -7.08 20.26
C ARG A 162 -29.23 -8.16 19.39
N LEU A 163 -30.02 -9.18 19.03
CA LEU A 163 -29.62 -10.27 18.16
C LEU A 163 -29.43 -9.79 16.71
N LYS A 164 -30.38 -9.03 16.15
CA LYS A 164 -30.27 -8.41 14.82
C LYS A 164 -29.03 -7.51 14.69
N ILE A 165 -28.77 -6.66 15.69
CA ILE A 165 -27.57 -5.80 15.72
C ILE A 165 -26.29 -6.65 15.75
N SER A 166 -26.25 -7.70 16.57
CA SER A 166 -25.08 -8.57 16.64
C SER A 166 -24.84 -9.38 15.35
N LYS A 167 -25.91 -9.77 14.66
CA LYS A 167 -25.84 -10.42 13.34
C LYS A 167 -25.27 -9.48 12.27
N SER A 168 -25.72 -8.23 12.25
CA SER A 168 -25.18 -7.20 11.34
C SER A 168 -23.68 -6.98 11.58
N LYS A 169 -23.25 -6.80 12.84
CA LYS A 169 -21.83 -6.65 13.21
C LYS A 169 -20.98 -7.88 12.88
N LEU A 170 -21.56 -9.09 12.95
CA LEU A 170 -20.90 -10.32 12.52
C LEU A 170 -20.68 -10.35 11.00
N TYR A 171 -21.69 -9.94 10.23
CA TYR A 171 -21.61 -9.84 8.77
C TYR A 171 -20.53 -8.85 8.34
N GLU A 172 -20.51 -7.65 8.92
CA GLU A 172 -19.49 -6.63 8.66
C GLU A 172 -18.06 -7.17 8.93
N ALA A 173 -17.88 -7.86 10.05
CA ALA A 173 -16.61 -8.49 10.38
C ALA A 173 -16.19 -9.58 9.37
N LYS A 174 -17.16 -10.33 8.83
CA LYS A 174 -16.92 -11.36 7.80
C LYS A 174 -16.53 -10.73 6.47
N VAL A 175 -17.23 -9.69 6.03
CA VAL A 175 -16.89 -8.91 4.84
C VAL A 175 -15.47 -8.36 4.96
N GLY A 176 -15.09 -7.84 6.13
CA GLY A 176 -13.74 -7.35 6.40
C GLY A 176 -12.64 -8.41 6.29
N VAL A 177 -12.92 -9.70 6.51
CA VAL A 177 -11.99 -10.81 6.27
C VAL A 177 -11.93 -11.14 4.78
N CYS A 178 -13.08 -11.21 4.09
CA CYS A 178 -13.15 -11.52 2.66
C CYS A 178 -12.42 -10.47 1.81
N GLU A 179 -12.56 -9.18 2.13
CA GLU A 179 -11.88 -8.11 1.39
C GLU A 179 -10.36 -8.16 1.55
N VAL A 180 -9.86 -8.52 2.74
CA VAL A 180 -8.41 -8.69 2.96
C VAL A 180 -7.89 -9.93 2.25
N GLN A 181 -8.66 -11.03 2.22
CA GLN A 181 -8.33 -12.22 1.44
C GLN A 181 -8.22 -11.89 -0.05
N ARG A 182 -9.22 -11.19 -0.59
CA ARG A 182 -9.24 -10.74 -2.00
C ARG A 182 -8.00 -9.93 -2.38
N ARG A 183 -7.57 -9.00 -1.51
CA ARG A 183 -6.35 -8.19 -1.73
C ARG A 183 -5.06 -8.99 -1.59
N TRP A 184 -5.05 -10.03 -0.76
CA TRP A 184 -3.90 -10.92 -0.64
C TRP A 184 -3.76 -11.78 -1.90
N ASP A 185 -4.86 -12.34 -2.41
CA ASP A 185 -4.85 -13.24 -3.58
C ASP A 185 -4.52 -12.53 -4.91
N GLN A 186 -4.48 -11.19 -4.93
CA GLN A 186 -4.00 -10.41 -6.07
C GLN A 186 -2.49 -10.64 -6.32
N ARG A 187 -2.17 -11.16 -7.52
CA ARG A 187 -0.79 -11.37 -8.00
C ARG A 187 -0.04 -10.04 -8.11
N GLY A 188 1.27 -10.06 -7.86
CA GLY A 188 2.15 -8.88 -7.99
C GLY A 188 2.45 -8.13 -6.69
N SER A 189 1.89 -8.55 -5.54
CA SER A 189 2.22 -7.96 -4.24
C SER A 189 3.60 -8.39 -3.75
N GLY A 190 4.55 -7.47 -3.65
CA GLY A 190 5.91 -7.75 -3.15
C GLY A 190 5.93 -8.30 -1.71
N THR A 191 7.03 -8.96 -1.32
CA THR A 191 7.18 -9.70 -0.04
C THR A 191 6.81 -8.88 1.19
N ARG A 192 7.10 -7.57 1.19
CA ARG A 192 6.75 -6.64 2.28
C ARG A 192 5.25 -6.43 2.43
N MET A 193 4.51 -6.42 1.32
CA MET A 193 3.05 -6.29 1.32
C MET A 193 2.37 -7.58 1.76
N GLN A 194 2.87 -8.74 1.34
CA GLN A 194 2.37 -10.04 1.82
C GLN A 194 2.51 -10.20 3.34
N ALA A 195 3.64 -9.78 3.92
CA ALA A 195 3.82 -9.78 5.37
C ALA A 195 2.82 -8.88 6.11
N ARG A 196 2.48 -7.71 5.53
CA ARG A 196 1.45 -6.81 6.08
C ARG A 196 0.06 -7.43 6.00
N PHE A 197 -0.30 -8.04 4.87
CA PHE A 197 -1.59 -8.73 4.73
C PHE A 197 -1.72 -9.90 5.70
N LYS A 198 -0.67 -10.69 5.91
CA LYS A 198 -0.66 -11.75 6.94
C LYS A 198 -0.98 -11.23 8.34
N LYS A 199 -0.38 -10.10 8.73
CA LYS A 199 -0.65 -9.45 10.03
C LYS A 199 -2.09 -8.91 10.11
N LEU A 200 -2.54 -8.23 9.06
CA LEU A 200 -3.89 -7.68 8.97
C LEU A 200 -4.96 -8.79 9.03
N MET A 201 -4.74 -9.86 8.29
CA MET A 201 -5.63 -11.02 8.23
C MET A 201 -5.76 -11.71 9.59
N SER A 202 -4.65 -11.89 10.29
CA SER A 202 -4.66 -12.43 11.66
C SER A 202 -5.52 -11.58 12.60
N SER A 203 -5.44 -10.24 12.48
CA SER A 203 -6.24 -9.31 13.26
C SER A 203 -7.73 -9.36 12.90
N LYS A 204 -8.07 -9.37 11.60
CA LYS A 204 -9.46 -9.43 11.12
C LYS A 204 -10.12 -10.76 11.48
N MET A 205 -9.39 -11.87 11.37
CA MET A 205 -9.86 -13.19 11.79
C MET A 205 -10.13 -13.25 13.30
N LYS A 206 -9.27 -12.64 14.13
CA LYS A 206 -9.51 -12.50 15.58
C LYS A 206 -10.78 -11.70 15.87
N HIS A 207 -10.99 -10.60 15.13
CA HIS A 207 -12.19 -9.78 15.27
C HIS A 207 -13.47 -10.55 14.89
N LEU A 208 -13.45 -11.28 13.77
CA LEU A 208 -14.55 -12.14 13.34
C LEU A 208 -14.91 -13.19 14.40
N LYS A 209 -13.91 -13.89 14.96
CA LYS A 209 -14.12 -14.86 16.04
C LYS A 209 -14.80 -14.22 17.26
N SER A 210 -14.37 -13.03 17.66
CA SER A 210 -14.96 -12.29 18.78
C SER A 210 -16.42 -11.87 18.51
N LYS A 211 -16.76 -11.47 17.28
CA LYS A 211 -18.15 -11.15 16.93
C LYS A 211 -19.02 -12.40 16.85
N TRP A 212 -18.45 -13.50 16.37
CA TRP A 212 -19.15 -14.79 16.29
C TRP A 212 -19.51 -15.31 17.69
N THR A 213 -18.57 -15.30 18.64
CA THR A 213 -18.86 -15.71 20.02
C THR A 213 -19.94 -14.84 20.66
N SER A 214 -19.92 -13.54 20.40
CA SER A 214 -20.92 -12.60 20.92
C SER A 214 -22.32 -12.83 20.32
N TYR A 215 -22.42 -13.08 19.02
CA TYR A 215 -23.69 -13.43 18.37
C TYR A 215 -24.21 -14.78 18.90
N ASN A 216 -23.33 -15.78 18.98
CA ASN A 216 -23.68 -17.13 19.43
C ASN A 216 -24.21 -17.12 20.87
N GLN A 217 -23.54 -16.43 21.79
CA GLN A 217 -24.01 -16.27 23.17
C GLN A 217 -25.39 -15.61 23.24
N LYS A 218 -25.64 -14.59 22.41
CA LYS A 218 -26.93 -13.90 22.36
C LYS A 218 -28.04 -14.76 21.74
N ALA A 219 -27.70 -15.57 20.74
CA ALA A 219 -28.64 -16.50 20.13
C ALA A 219 -29.00 -17.64 21.08
N LEU A 220 -28.03 -18.21 21.79
CA LEU A 220 -28.26 -19.20 22.83
C LEU A 220 -29.14 -18.63 23.96
N ASN A 221 -28.78 -17.46 24.49
CA ASN A 221 -29.58 -16.81 25.53
C ASN A 221 -31.02 -16.50 25.07
N TYR A 222 -31.22 -16.12 23.80
CA TYR A 222 -32.55 -15.90 23.26
C TYR A 222 -33.34 -17.21 23.16
N ASN A 223 -32.73 -18.28 22.64
CA ASN A 223 -33.36 -19.59 22.46
C ASN A 223 -33.66 -20.28 23.81
N GLU A 224 -32.84 -20.06 24.84
CA GLU A 224 -33.04 -20.62 26.19
C GLU A 224 -34.15 -19.91 26.97
N ASN A 225 -34.28 -18.58 26.83
CA ASN A 225 -35.22 -17.77 27.62
C ASN A 225 -36.57 -17.52 26.95
N HIS A 226 -36.68 -17.79 25.65
CA HIS A 226 -37.89 -17.55 24.88
C HIS A 226 -38.23 -18.79 24.05
N SER A 227 -39.23 -19.56 24.50
CA SER A 227 -39.77 -20.71 23.75
C SER A 227 -40.36 -20.24 22.42
N THR A 228 -39.68 -20.48 21.31
CA THR A 228 -40.15 -20.10 19.98
C THR A 228 -40.75 -21.27 19.22
N ASN A 229 -41.92 -21.06 18.63
CA ASN A 229 -42.48 -21.88 17.53
C ASN A 229 -41.63 -21.78 16.22
N ILE A 230 -40.52 -21.02 16.24
CA ILE A 230 -39.58 -20.83 15.13
C ILE A 230 -38.15 -20.84 15.69
N SER A 231 -37.48 -21.99 15.61
CA SER A 231 -36.08 -22.17 16.03
C SER A 231 -35.14 -21.30 15.18
N VAL A 232 -34.32 -20.46 15.83
CA VAL A 232 -33.35 -19.62 15.14
C VAL A 232 -32.14 -20.46 14.76
N ALA A 233 -31.90 -20.63 13.45
CA ALA A 233 -30.81 -21.46 12.95
C ALA A 233 -29.43 -21.00 13.46
N THR A 234 -28.75 -21.91 14.17
CA THR A 234 -27.32 -21.81 14.46
C THR A 234 -26.52 -22.11 13.19
N PRO A 235 -25.44 -21.37 12.92
CA PRO A 235 -24.62 -21.61 11.73
C PRO A 235 -24.00 -23.00 11.78
N VAL A 236 -24.15 -23.78 10.70
CA VAL A 236 -23.44 -25.04 10.47
C VAL A 236 -22.23 -24.76 9.55
N PHE A 237 -21.14 -25.49 9.78
CA PHE A 237 -19.82 -25.29 9.16
C PHE A 237 -19.81 -25.46 7.64
#